data_AF-W7YNY3-F1
#
_entry.id   AF-W7YNY3-F1
#
_cell.length_a   1.000
_cell.length_b   1.000
_cell.length_c   1.000
_cell.angle_alpha   90.00
_cell.angle_beta   90.00
_cell.angle_gamma   90.00
#
_symmetry.space_group_name_H-M   'P 1'
#
loop_
_entity.id
_entity.type
_entity.pdbx_description
1 polymer ?
#
loop_
_entity_poly.entity_id
_entity_poly.type
_entity_poly.pdbx_seq_one_letter_code
_entity_poly.pdbx_strand_id
1 'polypeptide(L)'
;MTVYQFSAENTAGKEVSLDQFEGKVLVIANTASKCGLTPQYGDLQKLYEQYHDQGLEIIGFPCNQFGAQEQEAVKKQNHFARLIMAYPSLSLQK
;
A
#
# COMPACT_ATOMS: atom_id res chain seq x y z
N MET A 1 -4.79 -18.07 10.45
CA MET A 1 -5.07 -16.64 10.22
C MET A 1 -4.48 -16.28 8.87
N THR A 2 -5.28 -15.66 8.00
CA THR A 2 -4.86 -15.23 6.65
C THR A 2 -4.97 -13.71 6.58
N VAL A 3 -4.43 -13.10 5.52
CA VAL A 3 -4.55 -11.64 5.31
C VAL A 3 -6.00 -11.21 4.97
N TYR A 4 -6.84 -12.14 4.51
CA TYR A 4 -8.21 -11.87 4.05
C TYR A 4 -9.19 -11.48 5.17
N GLN A 5 -8.81 -11.66 6.44
CA GLN A 5 -9.63 -11.25 7.59
C GLN A 5 -9.49 -9.76 7.92
N PHE A 6 -8.61 -9.03 7.24
CA PHE A 6 -8.33 -7.62 7.52
C PHE A 6 -8.97 -6.71 6.47
N SER A 7 -9.35 -5.53 6.93
CA SER A 7 -9.78 -4.41 6.10
C SER A 7 -8.89 -3.20 6.38
N ALA A 8 -8.80 -2.29 5.42
CA ALA A 8 -8.16 -1.00 5.64
C ALA A 8 -8.93 0.11 4.91
N GLU A 9 -8.68 1.37 5.27
CA GLU A 9 -9.26 2.53 4.60
C GLU A 9 -8.39 2.95 3.41
N ASN A 10 -8.99 3.21 2.25
CA ASN A 10 -8.28 3.72 1.08
C ASN A 10 -8.09 5.24 1.13
N THR A 11 -7.30 5.83 0.24
CA THR A 11 -7.09 7.29 0.18
C THR A 11 -8.36 8.12 -0.04
N ALA A 12 -9.47 7.50 -0.46
CA ALA A 12 -10.77 8.14 -0.61
C ALA A 12 -11.64 8.05 0.65
N GLY A 13 -11.12 7.49 1.75
CA GLY A 13 -11.85 7.31 3.00
C GLY A 13 -12.80 6.11 3.01
N LYS A 14 -12.68 5.20 2.03
CA LYS A 14 -13.55 4.03 1.91
C LYS A 14 -12.84 2.79 2.46
N GLU A 15 -13.54 2.03 3.30
CA GLU A 15 -13.07 0.72 3.75
C GLU A 15 -13.00 -0.29 2.59
N VAL A 16 -11.89 -1.00 2.52
CA VAL A 16 -11.59 -2.04 1.54
C VAL A 16 -11.15 -3.29 2.29
N SER A 17 -11.94 -4.36 2.14
CA SER A 17 -11.58 -5.69 2.66
C SER A 17 -10.46 -6.28 1.81
N LEU A 18 -9.51 -6.96 2.45
CA LEU A 18 -8.43 -7.66 1.74
C LEU A 18 -8.88 -9.01 1.16
N ASP A 19 -10.08 -9.50 1.52
CA ASP A 19 -10.70 -10.69 0.92
C ASP A 19 -10.87 -10.59 -0.60
N GLN A 20 -11.08 -9.39 -1.14
CA GLN A 20 -11.28 -9.15 -2.57
C GLN A 20 -10.05 -9.51 -3.42
N PHE A 21 -8.91 -9.73 -2.76
CA PHE A 21 -7.66 -10.13 -3.36
C PHE A 21 -7.38 -11.63 -3.20
N GLU A 22 -8.37 -12.43 -2.78
CA GLU A 22 -8.22 -13.87 -2.68
C GLU A 22 -7.84 -14.50 -4.04
N GLY A 23 -6.91 -15.46 -3.98
CA GLY A 23 -6.36 -16.12 -5.17
C GLY A 23 -5.28 -15.31 -5.90
N LYS A 24 -4.97 -14.10 -5.44
CA LYS A 24 -3.89 -13.25 -5.97
C LYS A 24 -2.63 -13.35 -5.13
N VAL A 25 -1.48 -13.11 -5.76
CA VAL A 25 -0.21 -12.90 -5.06
C VAL A 25 -0.16 -11.45 -4.60
N LEU A 26 0.08 -11.21 -3.31
CA LEU A 26 0.09 -9.86 -2.74
C LEU A 26 1.49 -9.44 -2.31
N VAL A 27 1.91 -8.28 -2.80
CA VAL A 27 3.05 -7.53 -2.24
C VAL A 27 2.49 -6.37 -1.43
N ILE A 28 2.69 -6.43 -0.12
CA ILE A 28 2.23 -5.39 0.81
C ILE A 28 3.46 -4.62 1.29
N ALA A 29 3.52 -3.33 0.98
CA ALA A 29 4.67 -2.49 1.28
C ALA A 29 4.28 -1.30 2.15
N ASN A 30 5.00 -1.06 3.23
CA ASN A 30 4.96 0.23 3.91
C ASN A 30 5.76 1.25 3.07
N THR A 31 5.16 2.40 2.84
CA THR A 31 5.67 3.41 1.91
C THR A 31 5.85 4.75 2.62
N ALA A 32 6.82 5.55 2.18
CA ALA A 32 6.96 6.93 2.63
C ALA A 32 7.50 7.80 1.50
N SER A 33 7.00 9.03 1.38
CA SER A 33 7.26 9.93 0.24
C SER A 33 8.63 10.61 0.29
N LYS A 34 9.25 10.75 1.47
CA LYS A 34 10.63 11.26 1.62
C LYS A 34 11.65 10.17 1.97
N CYS A 35 11.31 8.89 1.77
CA CYS A 35 12.24 7.81 2.07
C CYS A 35 13.37 7.80 1.02
N GLY A 36 14.63 7.65 1.45
CA GLY A 36 15.77 7.43 0.55
C GLY A 36 15.64 6.17 -0.34
N LEU A 37 14.62 5.35 -0.09
CA LEU A 37 14.24 4.15 -0.84
C LEU A 37 13.18 4.42 -1.93
N THR A 38 12.89 5.69 -2.25
CA THR A 38 12.00 6.08 -3.36
C THR A 38 12.32 5.40 -4.70
N PRO A 39 13.59 5.08 -5.05
CA PRO A 39 13.88 4.28 -6.25
C PRO A 39 13.15 2.92 -6.31
N GLN A 40 12.79 2.34 -5.16
CA GLN A 40 12.05 1.07 -5.10
C GLN A 40 10.65 1.15 -5.70
N TYR A 41 10.03 2.34 -5.80
CA TYR A 41 8.75 2.48 -6.50
C TYR A 41 8.86 2.11 -7.98
N GLY A 42 10.00 2.42 -8.62
CA GLY A 42 10.22 2.07 -10.02
C GLY A 42 10.35 0.57 -10.23
N ASP A 43 10.95 -0.16 -9.29
CA ASP A 43 11.06 -1.61 -9.39
C ASP A 43 9.76 -2.33 -9.01
N LEU A 44 8.99 -1.81 -8.05
CA LEU A 44 7.63 -2.28 -7.78
C LEU A 44 6.71 -2.05 -8.98
N GLN A 45 6.86 -0.92 -9.68
CA GLN A 45 6.12 -0.65 -10.91
C GLN A 45 6.46 -1.68 -11.99
N LYS A 46 7.75 -1.92 -12.28
CA LYS A 46 8.15 -2.94 -13.27
C LYS A 46 7.61 -4.31 -12.90
N LEU A 47 7.66 -4.67 -11.62
CA LEU A 47 7.11 -5.94 -11.13
C LEU A 47 5.60 -6.02 -11.38
N TYR A 48 4.87 -4.94 -11.09
CA TYR A 48 3.44 -4.87 -11.34
C TYR A 48 3.13 -4.97 -12.83
N GLU A 49 3.76 -4.18 -13.68
CA GLU A 49 3.61 -4.23 -15.13
C GLU A 49 3.88 -5.63 -15.71
N GLN A 50 4.84 -6.36 -15.14
CA GLN A 50 5.22 -7.69 -15.62
C GLN A 50 4.25 -8.81 -15.18
N TYR A 51 3.66 -8.71 -13.98
CA TYR A 51 2.95 -9.84 -13.35
C TYR A 51 1.50 -9.55 -12.95
N HIS A 52 1.01 -8.32 -13.11
CA HIS A 52 -0.39 -7.93 -12.90
C HIS A 52 -1.37 -8.91 -13.55
N ASP A 53 -1.15 -9.22 -14.83
CA ASP A 53 -2.07 -10.07 -15.63
C ASP A 53 -2.02 -11.54 -15.18
N GLN A 54 -0.99 -11.90 -14.41
CA GLN A 54 -0.79 -13.23 -13.84
C GLN A 54 -1.31 -13.31 -12.39
N GLY A 55 -1.99 -12.26 -11.91
CA GLY A 55 -2.61 -12.23 -10.58
C GLY A 55 -1.74 -11.63 -9.48
N LEU A 56 -0.73 -10.81 -9.81
CA LEU A 56 -0.01 -10.00 -8.82
C LEU A 56 -0.79 -8.71 -8.50
N GLU A 57 -0.91 -8.38 -7.21
CA GLU A 57 -1.34 -7.05 -6.75
C GLU A 57 -0.34 -6.46 -5.75
N ILE A 58 -0.13 -5.15 -5.84
CA ILE A 58 0.74 -4.40 -4.92
C ILE A 58 -0.10 -3.42 -4.13
N ILE A 59 -0.02 -3.47 -2.80
CA ILE A 59 -0.76 -2.62 -1.87
C ILE A 59 0.24 -1.76 -1.08
N GLY A 60 0.11 -0.44 -1.22
CA GLY A 60 0.94 0.53 -0.50
C GLY A 60 0.25 1.06 0.75
N PHE A 61 0.93 0.97 1.89
CA PHE A 61 0.52 1.57 3.16
C PHE A 61 1.47 2.71 3.52
N PRO A 62 1.09 3.98 3.33
CA PRO A 62 1.85 5.13 3.82
C PRO A 62 2.02 5.03 5.34
N CYS A 63 3.24 5.24 5.82
CA CYS A 63 3.54 5.16 7.24
C CYS A 63 4.53 6.24 7.65
N ASN A 64 4.15 7.04 8.65
CA ASN A 64 4.99 8.09 9.21
C ASN A 64 5.78 7.67 10.46
N GLN A 65 5.72 6.39 10.85
CA GLN A 65 6.36 5.87 12.06
C GLN A 65 7.89 5.71 11.93
N PHE A 66 8.44 5.92 10.73
CA PHE A 66 9.87 5.84 10.46
C PHE A 66 10.45 7.24 10.20
N GLY A 67 10.91 7.89 11.26
CA GLY A 67 11.66 9.16 11.17
C GLY A 67 10.87 10.36 10.66
N ALA A 68 9.54 10.37 10.83
CA ALA A 68 8.65 11.44 10.35
C ALA A 68 8.78 11.74 8.83
N GLN A 69 9.08 10.71 8.03
CA GLN A 69 9.38 10.86 6.60
C GLN A 69 8.14 10.95 5.71
N GLU A 70 6.93 10.94 6.27
CA GLU A 70 5.71 11.19 5.54
C GLU A 70 5.06 12.49 6.03
N GLN A 71 4.95 13.47 5.15
CA GLN A 71 4.25 14.71 5.49
C GLN A 71 2.75 14.48 5.40
N GLU A 72 2.01 14.75 6.48
CA GLU A 72 0.54 14.64 6.57
C GLU A 72 -0.23 15.36 5.44
N ALA A 73 0.43 16.26 4.70
CA ALA A 73 -0.19 17.09 3.67
C ALA A 73 -0.17 16.51 2.24
N VAL A 74 0.50 15.40 1.94
CA VAL A 74 0.61 14.94 0.54
C VAL A 74 -0.54 14.01 0.16
N LYS A 75 -1.71 14.61 -0.06
CA LYS A 75 -2.88 13.99 -0.70
C LYS A 75 -2.70 13.70 -2.20
N LYS A 76 -1.53 13.93 -2.78
CA LYS A 76 -1.30 13.77 -4.23
C LYS A 76 0.14 13.41 -4.57
N GLN A 77 0.44 12.12 -4.67
CA GLN A 77 1.32 11.63 -5.74
C GLN A 77 1.17 10.11 -5.91
N ASN A 78 0.21 9.69 -6.73
CA ASN A 78 -0.12 8.28 -6.92
C ASN A 78 -0.01 7.97 -8.42
N HIS A 79 1.15 7.51 -8.88
CA HIS A 79 1.29 7.09 -10.28
C HIS A 79 1.11 5.58 -10.49
N PHE A 80 1.24 4.70 -9.47
CA PHE A 80 1.39 3.26 -9.76
C PHE A 80 0.71 2.25 -8.82
N ALA A 81 -0.10 2.65 -7.84
CA ALA A 81 -0.78 1.69 -6.98
C ALA A 81 -2.30 1.77 -7.18
N ARG A 82 -2.89 0.65 -7.60
CA ARG A 82 -4.35 0.48 -7.73
C ARG A 82 -5.08 0.65 -6.39
N LEU A 83 -4.35 0.50 -5.27
CA LEU A 83 -4.83 0.79 -3.95
C LEU A 83 -3.73 1.41 -3.08
N ILE A 84 -3.81 2.72 -2.87
CA ILE A 84 -3.07 3.39 -1.81
C ILE A 84 -4.04 3.46 -0.65
N MET A 85 -3.67 2.80 0.43
CA MET A 85 -4.45 2.85 1.65
C MET A 85 -4.15 4.18 2.33
N ALA A 86 -5.18 4.86 2.83
CA ALA A 86 -4.95 5.97 3.74
C ALA A 86 -4.17 5.44 4.94
N TYR A 87 -3.42 6.33 5.61
CA TYR A 87 -2.75 6.05 6.87
C TYR A 87 -3.54 5.04 7.65
N PRO A 88 -2.99 3.83 7.87
CA PRO A 88 -3.70 2.91 8.70
C PRO A 88 -3.74 3.57 10.08
N SER A 89 -4.94 3.97 10.51
CA SER A 89 -5.29 3.76 11.91
C SER A 89 -5.43 2.24 12.14
N LEU A 90 -4.43 1.44 11.69
CA LEU A 90 -4.17 0.19 12.36
C LEU A 90 -3.73 0.62 13.74
N SER A 91 -4.72 0.69 14.61
CA SER A 91 -4.50 0.44 16.01
C SER A 91 -3.88 -0.96 16.04
N LEU A 92 -2.55 -1.02 15.95
CA LEU A 92 -1.79 -2.15 16.43
C LEU A 92 -2.12 -2.22 17.92
N GLN A 93 -3.21 -2.93 18.22
CA GLN A 93 -3.54 -3.32 19.56
C GLN A 93 -2.33 -4.12 20.04
N LYS A 94 -1.58 -3.50 20.94
CA LYS A 94 -0.54 -4.15 21.72
C LYS A 94 -1.11 -5.35 22.46
#